data_AF-A0A1B8F8H8-F1
#
_entry.id   AF-A0A1B8F8H8-F1
#
_cell.length_a   1.000
_cell.length_b   1.000
_cell.length_c   1.000
_cell.angle_alpha   90.00
_cell.angle_beta   90.00
_cell.angle_gamma   90.00
#
_symmetry.space_group_name_H-M   'P 1'
#
loop_
_entity.id
_entity.type
_entity.pdbx_description
1 polymer ?
#
loop_
_entity_poly.entity_id
_entity_poly.type
_entity_poly.pdbx_seq_one_letter_code
_entity_poly.pdbx_strand_id
1 'polypeptide(L)'
;MSSATFKPVAKSPTDLAEILRIEESLVVPHFTTSDAFDLGLLLQTRLADASKPALISIVAPSGLAAPLSPTRTLFQCSARAGVSPDNEVWVARKAQTVFRFGVSSWYMGQKLKGDEKAFAAKFGLSPTDASKYAIHGGAVPVRGQGRGGTGGCGYCERPVSRRG
;
A
#
# COMPACT_ATOMS: atom_id res chain seq x y z
N MET A 1 31.41 9.24 -0.71
CA MET A 1 29.97 8.88 -0.73
C MET A 1 29.49 8.90 0.71
N SER A 2 28.71 9.92 1.10
CA SER A 2 28.26 10.06 2.48
C SER A 2 27.25 8.95 2.77
N SER A 3 27.61 8.02 3.66
CA SER A 3 26.72 6.96 4.12
C SER A 3 25.60 7.62 4.92
N ALA A 4 24.47 7.89 4.26
CA ALA A 4 23.28 8.38 4.94
C ALA A 4 22.82 7.26 5.89
N THR A 5 22.98 7.47 7.18
CA THR A 5 22.61 6.48 8.20
C THR A 5 21.12 6.13 8.07
N PHE A 6 20.80 4.86 7.82
CA PHE A 6 19.42 4.39 7.73
C PHE A 6 18.65 4.74 9.00
N LYS A 7 17.71 5.67 8.89
CA LYS A 7 16.75 5.95 9.97
C LYS A 7 15.64 4.89 9.92
N PRO A 8 15.36 4.12 10.98
CA PRO A 8 14.24 3.19 10.96
C PRO A 8 12.92 3.92 10.68
N VAL A 9 12.01 3.26 9.96
CA VAL A 9 10.64 3.76 9.80
C VAL A 9 9.96 3.75 11.17
N ALA A 10 9.34 4.87 11.55
CA ALA A 10 8.63 4.98 12.82
C ALA A 10 7.50 3.95 12.91
N LYS A 11 7.15 3.54 14.13
CA LYS A 11 6.03 2.63 14.37
C LYS A 11 4.74 3.28 13.86
N SER A 12 3.98 2.54 13.05
CA SER A 12 2.66 3.00 12.59
C SER A 12 1.71 3.19 13.77
N PRO A 13 0.93 4.28 13.81
CA PRO A 13 -0.06 4.52 14.86
C PRO A 13 -1.16 3.46 14.82
N THR A 14 -1.83 3.23 15.95
CA THR A 14 -2.91 2.24 16.07
C THR A 14 -4.28 2.88 16.29
N ASP A 15 -4.31 4.16 16.66
CA ASP A 15 -5.56 4.91 16.78
C ASP A 15 -6.14 5.23 15.40
N LEU A 16 -7.44 4.97 15.23
CA LEU A 16 -8.10 5.08 13.93
C LEU A 16 -8.20 6.53 13.45
N ALA A 17 -8.41 7.48 14.36
CA ALA A 17 -8.52 8.90 14.00
C ALA A 17 -7.15 9.45 13.61
N GLU A 18 -6.09 9.07 14.33
CA GLU A 18 -4.73 9.43 13.98
C GLU A 18 -4.31 8.87 12.62
N ILE A 19 -4.61 7.60 12.34
CA ILE A 19 -4.31 6.96 11.04
C ILE A 19 -5.01 7.73 9.91
N LEU A 20 -6.30 8.03 10.03
CA LEU A 20 -7.04 8.77 9.01
C LEU A 20 -6.46 10.17 8.80
N ARG A 21 -6.14 10.90 9.88
CA ARG A 21 -5.52 12.22 9.79
C ARG A 21 -4.20 12.20 9.02
N ILE A 22 -3.37 11.19 9.23
CA ILE A 22 -2.12 11.01 8.47
C ILE A 22 -2.44 10.71 7.00
N GLU A 23 -3.35 9.78 6.72
CA GLU A 23 -3.73 9.42 5.35
C GLU A 23 -4.35 10.57 4.57
N GLU A 24 -5.13 11.42 5.22
CA GLU A 24 -5.72 12.64 4.65
C GLU A 24 -4.66 13.71 4.35
N SER A 25 -3.53 13.68 5.05
CA SER A 25 -2.38 14.57 4.75
C SER A 25 -1.54 14.11 3.55
N LEU A 26 -1.72 12.87 3.06
CA LEU A 26 -1.00 12.31 1.92
C LEU A 26 -1.60 12.79 0.59
N VAL A 27 -1.59 14.11 0.41
CA VAL A 27 -2.07 14.81 -0.78
C VAL A 27 -0.88 15.43 -1.50
N VAL A 28 -0.71 15.08 -2.77
CA VAL A 28 0.33 15.63 -3.65
C VAL A 28 -0.28 16.62 -4.65
N PRO A 29 0.45 17.67 -5.08
CA PRO A 29 -0.08 18.64 -6.04
C PRO A 29 -0.47 17.99 -7.38
N HIS A 30 0.36 17.06 -7.86
CA HIS A 30 0.19 16.30 -9.09
C HIS A 30 0.57 14.84 -8.85
N PHE A 31 -0.06 13.93 -9.60
CA PHE A 31 0.28 12.51 -9.60
C PHE A 31 0.34 11.98 -11.03
N THR A 32 1.47 12.27 -11.68
CA THR A 32 1.81 11.83 -13.04
C THR A 32 2.60 10.51 -13.00
N THR A 33 2.88 9.94 -14.17
CA THR A 33 3.78 8.79 -14.29
C THR A 33 5.21 9.11 -13.86
N SER A 34 5.67 10.35 -14.09
CA SER A 34 7.00 10.80 -13.63
C SER A 34 7.04 10.90 -12.12
N ASP A 35 6.00 11.48 -11.49
CA ASP A 35 5.90 11.53 -10.03
C ASP A 35 5.93 10.13 -9.40
N ALA A 36 5.24 9.17 -10.03
CA ALA A 36 5.24 7.79 -9.58
C ALA A 36 6.63 7.14 -9.70
N PHE A 37 7.39 7.43 -10.77
CA PHE A 37 8.75 6.93 -10.92
C PHE A 37 9.69 7.52 -9.86
N ASP A 38 9.66 8.84 -9.67
CA ASP A 38 10.49 9.54 -8.70
C ASP A 38 10.19 9.10 -7.27
N LEU A 39 8.89 8.98 -6.91
CA LEU A 39 8.46 8.42 -5.63
C LEU A 39 8.95 6.99 -5.45
N GLY A 40 8.88 6.17 -6.51
CA GLY A 40 9.37 4.80 -6.52
C GLY A 40 10.87 4.73 -6.21
N LEU A 41 11.69 5.59 -6.82
CA LEU A 41 13.12 5.67 -6.56
C LEU A 41 13.44 6.16 -5.14
N LEU A 42 12.69 7.14 -4.63
CA LEU A 42 12.84 7.62 -3.26
C LEU A 42 12.54 6.51 -2.25
N LEU A 43 11.48 5.74 -2.47
CA LEU A 43 11.14 4.58 -1.65
C LEU A 43 12.20 3.49 -1.75
N GLN A 44 12.69 3.18 -2.95
CA GLN A 44 13.73 2.18 -3.15
C GLN A 44 15.00 2.57 -2.38
N THR A 45 15.44 3.82 -2.53
CA THR A 45 16.63 4.36 -1.85
C THR A 45 16.43 4.30 -0.33
N ARG A 46 15.24 4.65 0.14
CA ARG A 46 14.90 4.65 1.57
C ARG A 46 14.94 3.25 2.17
N LEU A 47 14.59 2.23 1.39
CA LEU A 47 14.45 0.85 1.84
C LEU A 47 15.62 -0.05 1.46
N ALA A 48 16.61 0.45 0.72
CA ALA A 48 17.78 -0.32 0.28
C ALA A 48 18.50 -1.00 1.47
N ASP A 49 18.63 -0.26 2.58
CA ASP A 49 19.27 -0.72 3.82
C ASP A 49 18.31 -1.37 4.81
N ALA A 50 17.04 -1.57 4.44
CA ALA A 50 16.08 -2.22 5.32
C ALA A 50 16.49 -3.68 5.59
N SER A 51 16.27 -4.14 6.82
CA SER A 51 16.65 -5.50 7.25
C SER A 51 15.86 -6.62 6.56
N LYS A 52 14.76 -6.28 5.88
CA LYS A 52 13.82 -7.24 5.26
C LYS A 52 13.60 -6.89 3.80
N PRO A 53 13.51 -7.87 2.88
CA PRO A 53 13.12 -7.62 1.50
C PRO A 53 11.74 -6.97 1.42
N ALA A 54 11.60 -5.99 0.54
CA ALA A 54 10.36 -5.28 0.28
C ALA A 54 10.15 -5.13 -1.23
N LEU A 55 8.91 -5.30 -1.66
CA LEU A 55 8.47 -5.01 -3.01
C LEU A 55 7.71 -3.68 -2.98
N ILE A 56 8.26 -2.69 -3.65
CA ILE A 56 7.63 -1.39 -3.83
C ILE A 56 6.82 -1.48 -5.12
N SER A 57 5.55 -1.12 -5.05
CA SER A 57 4.67 -1.06 -6.21
C SER A 57 3.78 0.16 -6.07
N ILE A 58 3.70 0.97 -7.12
CA ILE A 58 2.85 2.15 -7.18
C ILE A 58 1.83 1.90 -8.28
N VAL A 59 0.57 1.82 -7.89
CA VAL A 59 -0.55 1.51 -8.77
C VAL A 59 -1.55 2.66 -8.80
N ALA A 60 -2.09 2.91 -9.99
CA ALA A 60 -3.11 3.91 -10.24
C ALA A 60 -4.32 3.27 -10.93
N PRO A 61 -5.52 3.85 -10.82
CA PRO A 61 -6.65 3.39 -11.62
C PRO A 61 -6.37 3.62 -13.13
N SER A 62 -6.89 2.74 -13.97
CA SER A 62 -6.75 2.80 -15.43
C SER A 62 -7.87 3.61 -16.11
N GLY A 63 -8.74 4.28 -15.34
CA GLY A 63 -9.90 5.03 -15.85
C GLY A 63 -10.57 5.89 -14.77
N LEU A 64 -11.79 6.37 -15.04
CA LEU A 64 -12.61 7.10 -14.06
C LEU A 64 -12.76 6.28 -12.78
N ALA A 65 -12.61 6.92 -11.62
CA ALA A 65 -12.62 6.30 -10.30
C ALA A 65 -13.97 5.63 -9.97
N ALA A 66 -14.20 4.45 -10.55
CA ALA A 66 -15.27 3.56 -10.16
C ALA A 66 -14.71 2.47 -9.24
N PRO A 67 -15.47 2.03 -8.23
CA PRO A 67 -15.14 0.81 -7.50
C PRO A 67 -15.05 -0.32 -8.55
N LEU A 68 -13.92 -1.03 -8.59
CA LEU A 68 -13.60 -2.12 -9.54
C LEU A 68 -12.98 -1.71 -10.89
N SER A 69 -12.59 -0.45 -11.10
CA SER A 69 -11.78 -0.11 -12.28
C SER A 69 -10.45 -0.90 -12.29
N PRO A 70 -9.98 -1.36 -13.47
CA PRO A 70 -8.67 -1.98 -13.58
C PRO A 70 -7.59 -1.04 -13.05
N THR A 71 -6.52 -1.61 -12.51
CA THR A 71 -5.37 -0.85 -12.01
C THR A 71 -4.22 -0.99 -12.99
N ARG A 72 -3.48 0.10 -13.22
CA ARG A 72 -2.21 0.11 -13.93
C ARG A 72 -1.05 0.26 -12.94
N THR A 73 -0.02 -0.55 -13.10
CA THR A 73 1.24 -0.40 -12.38
C THR A 73 2.08 0.68 -13.03
N LEU A 74 2.49 1.68 -12.26
CA LEU A 74 3.32 2.80 -12.73
C LEU A 74 4.79 2.61 -12.40
N PHE A 75 5.06 1.96 -11.28
CA PHE A 75 6.39 1.64 -10.81
C PHE A 75 6.32 0.33 -10.02
N GLN A 76 7.29 -0.56 -10.23
CA GLN A 76 7.48 -1.73 -9.39
C GLN A 76 8.97 -2.06 -9.29
N CYS A 77 9.47 -2.19 -8.07
CA CYS A 77 10.88 -2.47 -7.84
C CYS A 77 11.07 -3.18 -6.50
N SER A 78 12.00 -4.14 -6.46
CA SER A 78 12.48 -4.70 -5.20
C SER A 78 13.45 -3.73 -4.55
N ALA A 79 13.26 -3.44 -3.26
CA ALA A 79 14.20 -2.61 -2.49
C ALA A 79 15.58 -3.28 -2.35
N ARG A 80 15.58 -4.61 -2.25
CA ARG A 80 16.76 -5.48 -2.16
C ARG A 80 16.44 -6.89 -2.66
N ALA A 81 17.48 -7.69 -2.89
CA ALA A 81 17.33 -9.10 -3.22
C ALA A 81 16.55 -9.86 -2.14
N GLY A 82 15.80 -10.90 -2.54
CA GLY A 82 15.00 -11.76 -1.66
C GLY A 82 13.49 -11.53 -1.70
N VAL A 83 12.99 -10.75 -2.65
CA VAL A 83 11.55 -10.70 -2.99
C VAL A 83 11.16 -11.97 -3.75
N SER A 84 10.01 -12.55 -3.42
CA SER A 84 9.43 -13.74 -4.06
C SER A 84 8.14 -13.40 -4.81
N PRO A 85 7.63 -14.30 -5.68
CA PRO A 85 6.35 -14.08 -6.37
C PRO A 85 5.15 -13.86 -5.43
N ASP A 86 5.19 -14.42 -4.21
CA ASP A 86 4.13 -14.20 -3.21
C ASP A 86 4.01 -12.73 -2.80
N ASN A 87 5.12 -11.96 -2.86
CA ASN A 87 5.07 -10.53 -2.57
C ASN A 87 4.16 -9.77 -3.54
N GLU A 88 4.07 -10.19 -4.81
CA GLU A 88 3.18 -9.57 -5.80
C GLU A 88 1.71 -9.82 -5.44
N VAL A 89 1.38 -11.03 -4.98
CA VAL A 89 0.04 -11.39 -4.50
C VAL A 89 -0.34 -10.52 -3.30
N TRP A 90 0.56 -10.35 -2.33
CA TRP A 90 0.33 -9.48 -1.18
C TRP A 90 0.16 -8.00 -1.57
N VAL A 91 0.99 -7.50 -2.49
CA VAL A 91 0.86 -6.14 -3.03
C VAL A 91 -0.53 -5.95 -3.65
N ALA A 92 -0.95 -6.86 -4.53
CA ALA A 92 -2.25 -6.77 -5.19
C ALA A 92 -3.41 -6.79 -4.18
N ARG A 93 -3.39 -7.70 -3.21
CA ARG A 93 -4.44 -7.83 -2.18
C ARG A 93 -4.56 -6.59 -1.29
N LYS A 94 -3.44 -6.02 -0.86
CA LYS A 94 -3.43 -4.79 -0.04
C LYS A 94 -3.87 -3.59 -0.86
N ALA A 95 -3.41 -3.47 -2.11
CA ALA A 95 -3.84 -2.40 -3.02
C ALA A 95 -5.36 -2.45 -3.28
N GLN A 96 -5.92 -3.64 -3.49
CA GLN A 96 -7.37 -3.80 -3.69
C GLN A 96 -8.19 -3.33 -2.48
N THR A 97 -7.65 -3.50 -1.27
CA THR A 97 -8.25 -2.95 -0.05
C THR A 97 -8.26 -1.43 -0.08
N VAL A 98 -7.15 -0.80 -0.46
CA VAL A 98 -7.08 0.67 -0.57
C VAL A 98 -8.05 1.19 -1.64
N PHE A 99 -8.09 0.56 -2.82
CA PHE A 99 -8.99 1.00 -3.89
C PHE A 99 -10.47 0.85 -3.53
N ARG A 100 -10.86 -0.22 -2.85
CA ARG A 100 -12.27 -0.44 -2.48
C ARG A 100 -12.73 0.46 -1.34
N PHE A 101 -11.90 0.66 -0.32
CA PHE A 101 -12.31 1.32 0.93
C PHE A 101 -11.80 2.75 1.07
N GLY A 102 -10.89 3.20 0.20
CA GLY A 102 -10.36 4.57 0.21
C GLY A 102 -9.44 4.89 1.39
N VAL A 103 -8.99 3.88 2.13
CA VAL A 103 -8.17 3.97 3.35
C VAL A 103 -7.06 2.92 3.30
N SER A 104 -6.00 3.08 4.10
CA SER A 104 -4.90 2.11 4.10
C SER A 104 -5.35 0.70 4.49
N SER A 105 -4.62 -0.30 4.00
CA SER A 105 -4.80 -1.68 4.48
C SER A 105 -4.51 -1.80 5.98
N TRP A 106 -3.66 -0.90 6.52
CA TRP A 106 -3.38 -0.82 7.96
C TRP A 106 -4.57 -0.30 8.76
N TYR A 107 -5.26 0.74 8.29
CA TYR A 107 -6.49 1.25 8.91
C TYR A 107 -7.54 0.15 9.00
N MET A 108 -7.76 -0.58 7.92
CA MET A 108 -8.70 -1.70 7.91
C MET A 108 -8.26 -2.81 8.87
N GLY A 109 -6.96 -3.07 8.94
CA GLY A 109 -6.36 -3.96 9.93
C GLY A 109 -6.67 -3.53 11.36
N GLN A 110 -6.44 -2.27 11.72
CA GLN A 110 -6.74 -1.77 13.08
C GLN A 110 -8.24 -1.81 13.38
N LYS A 111 -9.08 -1.41 12.40
CA LYS A 111 -10.54 -1.38 12.53
C LYS A 111 -11.15 -2.77 12.80
N LEU A 112 -10.48 -3.81 12.33
CA LEU A 112 -10.93 -5.21 12.45
C LEU A 112 -9.95 -6.08 13.24
N LYS A 113 -9.01 -5.46 13.96
CA LYS A 113 -8.00 -6.13 14.79
C LYS A 113 -7.18 -7.19 14.03
N GLY A 114 -7.00 -7.02 12.72
CA GLY A 114 -6.31 -7.95 11.84
C GLY A 114 -7.09 -9.22 11.50
N ASP A 115 -8.37 -9.29 11.82
CA ASP A 115 -9.21 -10.46 11.57
C ASP A 115 -9.82 -10.42 10.14
N GLU A 116 -9.20 -11.15 9.22
CA GLU A 116 -9.67 -11.26 7.84
C GLU A 116 -11.01 -12.01 7.70
N LYS A 117 -11.39 -12.86 8.67
CA LYS A 117 -12.70 -13.53 8.68
C LYS A 117 -13.79 -12.55 9.07
N ALA A 118 -13.56 -11.76 10.12
CA ALA A 118 -14.46 -10.69 10.51
C ALA A 118 -14.60 -9.63 9.40
N PHE A 119 -13.51 -9.33 8.69
CA PHE A 119 -13.53 -8.50 7.48
C PHE A 119 -14.46 -9.09 6.41
N ALA A 120 -14.27 -10.35 6.04
CA ALA A 120 -15.07 -11.00 5.01
C ALA A 120 -16.57 -11.02 5.39
N ALA A 121 -16.88 -11.39 6.64
CA ALA A 121 -18.25 -11.41 7.15
C ALA A 121 -18.90 -10.01 7.14
N LYS A 122 -18.18 -8.99 7.62
CA LYS A 122 -18.68 -7.61 7.70
C LYS A 122 -19.03 -7.01 6.34
N PHE A 123 -18.29 -7.38 5.29
CA PHE A 123 -18.48 -6.86 3.95
C PHE A 123 -19.17 -7.85 2.99
N GLY A 124 -19.73 -8.96 3.51
CA GLY A 124 -20.48 -9.95 2.73
C GLY A 124 -19.65 -10.59 1.61
N LEU A 125 -18.36 -10.82 1.83
CA LEU A 125 -17.47 -11.37 0.82
C LEU A 125 -17.55 -12.89 0.77
N SER A 126 -17.71 -13.45 -0.43
CA SER A 126 -17.47 -14.87 -0.66
C SER A 126 -16.01 -15.23 -0.34
N PRO A 127 -15.66 -16.49 -0.05
CA PRO A 127 -14.26 -16.89 0.15
C PRO A 127 -13.36 -16.50 -1.03
N THR A 128 -13.86 -16.63 -2.26
CA THR A 128 -13.16 -16.26 -3.48
C THR A 128 -12.97 -14.75 -3.63
N ASP A 129 -13.89 -13.94 -3.10
CA ASP A 129 -13.73 -12.48 -3.09
C ASP A 129 -12.84 -12.02 -1.96
N ALA A 130 -12.95 -12.63 -0.77
CA ALA A 130 -12.13 -12.29 0.39
C ALA A 130 -10.63 -12.50 0.11
N SER A 131 -10.26 -13.52 -0.67
CA SER A 131 -8.87 -13.79 -1.06
C SER A 131 -8.23 -12.66 -1.88
N LYS A 132 -9.03 -11.79 -2.50
CA LYS A 132 -8.58 -10.62 -3.27
C LYS A 132 -8.17 -9.44 -2.38
N TYR A 133 -8.39 -9.51 -1.07
CA TYR A 133 -8.11 -8.43 -0.13
C TYR A 133 -7.12 -8.88 0.94
N ALA A 134 -6.39 -7.92 1.50
CA ALA A 134 -5.55 -8.13 2.67
C ALA A 134 -5.58 -6.87 3.53
N ILE A 135 -5.91 -7.03 4.81
CA ILE A 135 -6.02 -5.92 5.79
C ILE A 135 -4.80 -5.83 6.70
N HIS A 136 -3.64 -6.23 6.18
CA HIS A 136 -2.36 -6.08 6.85
C HIS A 136 -1.63 -4.86 6.31
N GLY A 137 -0.86 -4.18 7.17
CA GLY A 137 -0.13 -2.97 6.79
C GLY A 137 0.78 -3.17 5.58
N GLY A 138 0.92 -2.11 4.78
CA GLY A 138 1.68 -2.15 3.53
C GLY A 138 0.86 -1.78 2.29
N ALA A 139 -0.16 -0.94 2.41
CA ALA A 139 -0.72 -0.19 1.29
C ALA A 139 -1.37 1.08 1.84
N VAL A 140 -1.08 2.24 1.24
CA VAL A 140 -1.58 3.55 1.68
C VAL A 140 -2.11 4.33 0.48
N PRO A 141 -3.23 5.07 0.61
CA PRO A 141 -3.71 5.93 -0.46
C PRO A 141 -2.87 7.21 -0.55
N VAL A 142 -2.46 7.56 -1.77
CA VAL A 142 -1.93 8.88 -2.15
C VAL A 142 -2.94 9.55 -3.07
N ARG A 143 -3.22 10.83 -2.85
CA ARG A 143 -4.24 11.59 -3.57
C ARG A 143 -3.63 12.78 -4.30
N GLY A 144 -3.96 13.00 -5.57
CA GLY A 144 -3.57 14.21 -6.30
C GLY A 144 -4.56 15.37 -6.11
N GLN A 145 -4.09 16.62 -6.05
CA GLN A 145 -4.95 17.81 -6.10
C GLN A 145 -5.47 18.03 -7.52
N GLY A 146 -6.67 17.52 -7.84
CA GLY A 146 -7.28 17.76 -9.15
C GLY A 146 -8.51 16.88 -9.45
N ARG A 147 -9.37 17.34 -10.35
CA ARG A 147 -10.57 16.62 -10.80
C ARG A 147 -10.15 15.33 -11.54
N GLY A 148 -10.21 14.20 -10.85
CA GLY A 148 -10.12 12.86 -11.45
C GLY A 148 -8.90 12.00 -11.08
N GLY A 149 -8.01 12.48 -10.21
CA GLY A 149 -6.76 11.79 -9.88
C GLY A 149 -6.71 11.10 -8.52
N THR A 150 -7.64 10.19 -8.19
CA THR A 150 -7.47 9.28 -7.05
C THR A 150 -6.50 8.16 -7.47
N GLY A 151 -5.21 8.46 -7.56
CA GLY A 151 -4.22 7.52 -8.05
C GLY A 151 -2.98 7.51 -7.17
N GLY A 152 -2.57 6.30 -6.77
CA GLY A 152 -1.33 6.07 -6.05
C GLY A 152 -1.54 5.28 -4.77
N CYS A 153 -1.84 3.98 -4.87
CA CYS A 153 -1.55 3.08 -3.76
C CYS A 153 -0.11 2.60 -3.95
N GLY A 154 0.80 2.88 -3.01
CA GLY A 154 2.11 2.29 -3.13
C GLY A 154 3.04 2.43 -1.94
N TYR A 155 2.89 1.50 -0.99
CA TYR A 155 4.00 1.09 -0.15
C TYR A 155 3.69 -0.24 0.52
N CYS A 156 4.24 -1.36 0.04
CA CYS A 156 4.16 -2.66 0.69
C CYS A 156 5.45 -3.01 1.42
N GLU A 157 5.45 -2.77 2.73
CA GLU A 157 6.35 -3.47 3.64
C GLU A 157 5.61 -4.58 4.38
N ARG A 158 5.99 -5.83 4.12
CA ARG A 158 6.69 -6.68 5.10
C ARG A 158 6.84 -8.12 4.58
N PRO A 159 7.83 -8.87 5.11
CA PRO A 159 8.18 -10.19 4.65
C PRO A 159 7.09 -11.20 5.01
N VAL A 160 7.05 -12.27 4.21
CA VAL A 160 6.51 -13.57 4.62
C VAL A 160 7.37 -14.09 5.78
N SER A 161 7.20 -13.55 6.98
CA SER A 161 7.46 -14.33 8.19
C SER A 161 6.11 -14.88 8.59
N ARG A 162 5.92 -16.19 8.34
CA ARG A 162 4.92 -16.99 9.05
C ARG A 162 4.99 -16.57 10.53
N ARG A 163 3.97 -15.89 11.04
CA ARG A 163 3.64 -16.07 12.45
C ARG A 163 2.75 -17.30 12.46
N GLY A 164 3.16 -18.28 13.26
CA GLY A 164 2.33 -19.45 13.56
C GLY A 164 0.99 -19.06 14.14
#